data_AF-A0A0D0E0Y4-F1
#
_entry.id   AF-A0A0D0E0Y4-F1
#
_cell.length_a   1.000
_cell.length_b   1.000
_cell.length_c   1.000
_cell.angle_alpha   90.00
_cell.angle_beta   90.00
_cell.angle_gamma   90.00
#
_symmetry.space_group_name_H-M   'P 1'
#
loop_
_entity.id
_entity.type
_entity.pdbx_description
1 polymer ?
#
loop_
_entity_poly.entity_id
_entity_poly.type
_entity_poly.pdbx_seq_one_letter_code
_entity_poly.pdbx_strand_id
1 'polypeptide(L)'
;FSFILYADKLHLLSSRKAKAYPVLTECGNLLVEMRNRAGIGGGHIVGWLPIVAEDAEEDGKLLSMNLKCVVWHEAFLKLLDSIILLSKTGFAHKCFDSTIHWLYPIILILSADYEEQCVMVLIRGVGSHCPCLICFIASIELYDHSTMHVS
;
A
#
# COMPACT_ATOMS: atom_id res chain seq x y z
N PHE A 1 -11.60 -6.15 -12.65
CA PHE A 1 -10.25 -5.71 -13.09
C PHE A 1 -9.48 -5.33 -11.83
N SER A 2 -8.38 -6.01 -11.54
CA SER A 2 -7.70 -5.87 -10.26
C SER A 2 -6.34 -5.21 -10.39
N PHE A 3 -6.00 -4.41 -9.38
CA PHE A 3 -4.69 -3.82 -9.19
C PHE A 3 -3.96 -4.51 -8.05
N ILE A 4 -2.65 -4.71 -8.23
CA ILE A 4 -1.69 -5.00 -7.18
C ILE A 4 -0.88 -3.73 -7.02
N LEU A 5 -0.90 -3.12 -5.83
CA LEU A 5 -0.16 -1.91 -5.53
C LEU A 5 1.04 -2.24 -4.66
N TYR A 6 2.20 -1.69 -4.99
CA TYR A 6 3.39 -1.71 -4.15
C TYR A 6 3.70 -0.29 -3.71
N ALA A 7 3.80 -0.09 -2.40
CA ALA A 7 4.07 1.19 -1.78
C ALA A 7 5.27 1.07 -0.84
N ASP A 8 6.42 0.72 -1.41
CA ASP A 8 7.67 0.47 -0.69
C ASP A 8 8.69 1.60 -0.97
N LYS A 9 9.50 1.97 0.03
CA LYS A 9 10.54 3.01 -0.05
C LYS A 9 11.79 2.60 -0.86
N LEU A 10 11.67 1.65 -1.80
CA LEU A 10 12.80 1.10 -2.57
C LEU A 10 13.48 2.13 -3.50
N HIS A 11 12.75 3.13 -3.99
CA HIS A 11 13.27 4.11 -4.95
C HIS A 11 12.92 5.55 -4.55
N LEU A 12 13.69 6.10 -3.62
CA LEU A 12 13.50 7.47 -3.13
C LEU A 12 13.80 8.50 -4.23
N LEU A 13 12.84 9.39 -4.48
CA LEU A 13 13.14 10.68 -5.10
C LEU A 13 13.43 11.69 -4.00
N SER A 14 14.68 12.18 -3.98
CA SER A 14 15.09 13.30 -3.13
C SER A 14 15.22 14.57 -3.95
N SER A 15 14.30 15.51 -3.73
CA SER A 15 14.52 16.93 -4.07
C SER A 15 15.02 17.67 -2.83
N ARG A 16 15.64 18.85 -3.00
CA ARG A 16 16.12 19.68 -1.87
C ARG A 16 15.05 20.02 -0.81
N LYS A 17 13.76 19.88 -1.15
CA LYS A 17 12.63 20.29 -0.30
C LYS A 17 11.70 19.15 0.14
N ALA A 18 11.70 18.00 -0.54
CA ALA A 18 10.77 16.92 -0.25
C ALA A 18 11.35 15.56 -0.65
N LYS A 19 11.05 14.55 0.16
CA LYS A 19 11.32 13.15 -0.11
C LYS A 19 9.99 12.45 -0.38
N ALA A 20 9.96 11.59 -1.40
CA ALA A 20 8.79 10.78 -1.72
C ALA A 20 9.24 9.43 -2.28
N TYR A 21 8.38 8.42 -2.17
CA TYR A 21 8.60 7.10 -2.74
C TYR A 21 7.46 6.72 -3.70
N PRO A 22 7.73 5.91 -4.74
CA PRO A 22 6.76 5.63 -5.78
C PRO A 22 5.73 4.61 -5.31
N VAL A 23 4.53 4.72 -5.85
CA VAL A 23 3.53 3.65 -5.82
C VAL A 23 3.52 2.98 -7.18
N LEU A 24 3.90 1.71 -7.22
CA LEU A 24 3.85 0.87 -8.42
C LEU A 24 2.49 0.17 -8.48
N THR A 25 1.91 0.05 -9.66
CA THR A 25 0.72 -0.77 -9.92
C THR A 25 1.02 -1.86 -10.92
N GLU A 26 0.43 -3.02 -10.72
CA GLU A 26 0.37 -4.10 -11.70
C GLU A 26 -1.08 -4.55 -11.91
N CYS A 27 -1.38 -5.06 -13.10
CA CYS A 27 -2.66 -5.69 -13.36
C CYS A 27 -2.68 -7.10 -12.75
N GLY A 28 -3.48 -7.31 -11.70
CA GLY A 28 -3.61 -8.59 -11.02
C GLY A 28 -4.24 -9.69 -11.89
N ASN A 29 -4.89 -9.32 -12.99
CA ASN A 29 -5.45 -10.26 -13.96
C ASN A 29 -4.40 -10.83 -14.93
N LEU A 30 -3.18 -10.29 -14.95
CA LEU A 30 -2.09 -10.80 -15.80
C LEU A 30 -1.29 -11.89 -15.10
N LEU A 31 -0.74 -12.80 -15.93
CA LEU A 31 0.21 -13.82 -15.49
C LEU A 31 1.47 -13.17 -14.92
N VAL A 32 2.07 -13.79 -13.90
CA VAL A 32 3.29 -13.31 -13.21
C VAL A 32 4.41 -12.96 -14.20
N GLU A 33 4.62 -13.80 -15.22
CA GLU A 33 5.65 -13.58 -16.24
C GLU A 33 5.42 -12.30 -17.05
N MET A 34 4.16 -11.93 -17.30
CA MET A 34 3.80 -10.69 -17.99
C MET A 34 3.96 -9.48 -17.06
N ARG A 35 3.61 -9.62 -15.78
CA ARG A 35 3.75 -8.56 -14.78
C ARG A 35 5.21 -8.20 -14.52
N ASN A 36 6.10 -9.19 -14.56
CA ASN A 36 7.53 -9.00 -14.32
C ASN A 36 8.32 -8.56 -15.56
N ARG A 37 7.66 -8.36 -16.71
CA ARG A 37 8.32 -7.95 -17.95
C ARG A 37 8.55 -6.44 -17.99
N ALA A 38 9.68 -6.00 -18.54
CA ALA A 38 9.87 -4.62 -18.93
C ALA A 38 9.00 -4.27 -20.16
N GLY A 39 8.05 -3.34 -20.00
CA GLY A 39 7.19 -2.84 -21.07
C GLY A 39 5.71 -3.17 -20.88
N ILE A 40 5.03 -3.57 -21.96
CA ILE A 40 3.58 -3.82 -21.95
C ILE A 40 3.24 -4.94 -20.97
N GLY A 41 2.31 -4.66 -20.05
CA GLY A 41 1.86 -5.59 -19.02
C GLY A 41 2.70 -5.56 -17.74
N GLY A 42 3.86 -4.88 -17.75
CA GLY A 42 4.71 -4.70 -16.58
C GLY A 42 4.14 -3.72 -15.57
N GLY A 43 4.79 -3.64 -14.40
CA GLY A 43 4.46 -2.65 -13.36
C GLY A 43 4.68 -1.20 -13.82
N HIS A 44 3.79 -0.30 -13.39
CA HIS A 44 3.84 1.14 -13.73
C HIS A 44 3.74 2.01 -12.48
N ILE A 45 4.49 3.10 -12.43
CA ILE A 45 4.37 4.09 -11.35
C ILE A 45 3.07 4.88 -11.56
N VAL A 46 2.20 4.89 -10.54
CA VAL A 46 0.89 5.59 -10.55
C VAL A 46 0.84 6.79 -9.62
N GLY A 47 1.84 6.97 -8.76
CA GLY A 47 1.90 8.10 -7.86
C GLY A 47 3.14 8.09 -6.98
N TRP A 48 3.23 9.10 -6.12
CA TRP A 48 4.31 9.29 -5.17
C TRP A 48 3.72 9.59 -3.80
N LEU A 49 4.13 8.85 -2.79
CA LEU A 49 3.73 9.09 -1.40
C LEU A 49 4.78 9.96 -0.71
N PRO A 50 4.35 11.02 0.00
CA PRO A 50 5.27 11.92 0.69
C PRO A 50 5.90 11.23 1.90
N ILE A 51 7.16 11.56 2.18
CA ILE A 51 7.87 11.13 3.38
C ILE A 51 7.91 12.33 4.34
N VAL A 52 7.33 12.12 5.53
CA VAL A 52 7.41 13.09 6.63
C VAL A 52 8.83 13.05 7.18
N ALA A 53 9.47 14.21 7.31
CA ALA A 53 10.80 14.30 7.89
C ALA A 53 10.78 13.84 9.36
N GLU A 54 11.78 13.06 9.73
CA GLU A 54 11.96 12.60 11.11
C GLU A 54 12.90 13.56 11.80
N ASP A 55 12.39 14.25 12.82
CA ASP A 55 13.23 14.95 13.78
C ASP A 55 13.65 13.91 14.83
N ALA A 56 14.96 13.72 15.03
CA ALA A 56 15.49 12.71 15.95
C ALA A 56 14.98 12.87 17.40
N GLU A 57 14.52 14.07 17.77
CA GLU A 57 13.92 14.37 19.08
C GLU A 57 12.43 13.98 19.17
N GLU A 58 11.74 13.85 18.03
CA GLU A 58 10.30 13.53 17.93
C GLU A 58 10.06 12.10 17.43
N ASP A 59 11.11 11.37 17.07
CA ASP A 59 11.00 10.00 16.60
C ASP A 59 10.44 9.07 17.69
N GLY A 60 9.54 8.18 17.30
CA GLY A 60 8.79 7.31 18.22
C GLY A 60 7.71 8.01 19.08
N LYS A 61 7.53 9.34 18.99
CA LYS A 61 6.44 10.02 19.71
C LYS A 61 5.09 9.83 19.01
N LEU A 62 4.05 9.75 19.82
CA LEU A 62 2.66 9.52 19.39
C LEU A 62 2.21 10.54 18.34
N LEU A 63 2.56 11.81 18.51
CA LEU A 63 2.21 12.88 17.57
C LEU A 63 2.89 12.70 16.20
N SER A 64 4.19 12.38 16.19
CA SER A 64 4.96 12.15 14.97
C SER A 64 4.42 10.94 14.18
N MET A 65 4.13 9.84 14.88
CA MET A 65 3.52 8.65 14.25
C MET A 65 2.13 8.94 13.68
N ASN A 66 1.28 9.64 14.43
CA ASN A 66 -0.04 10.03 13.94
C ASN A 66 0.05 10.92 12.70
N LEU A 67 1.03 11.83 12.67
CA LEU A 67 1.27 12.69 11.50
C LEU A 67 1.66 11.85 10.27
N LYS A 68 2.56 10.87 10.42
CA LYS A 68 2.92 9.94 9.34
C LYS A 68 1.68 9.21 8.81
N CYS A 69 0.83 8.69 9.71
CA CYS A 69 -0.43 8.04 9.33
C CYS A 69 -1.37 8.96 8.56
N VAL A 70 -1.66 10.16 9.08
CA VAL A 70 -2.56 11.12 8.42
C VAL A 70 -2.04 11.49 7.04
N VAL A 71 -0.76 11.84 6.94
CA VAL A 71 -0.13 12.23 5.68
C VAL A 71 -0.18 11.07 4.67
N TRP A 72 0.09 9.84 5.09
CA TRP A 72 0.03 8.67 4.23
C TRP A 72 -1.39 8.42 3.71
N HIS A 73 -2.40 8.40 4.60
CA HIS A 73 -3.78 8.12 4.22
C HIS A 73 -4.38 9.21 3.32
N GLU A 74 -4.14 10.48 3.60
CA GLU A 74 -4.60 11.58 2.76
C GLU A 74 -3.97 11.53 1.37
N ALA A 75 -2.65 11.31 1.30
CA ALA A 75 -1.96 11.16 0.02
C ALA A 75 -2.43 9.93 -0.77
N PHE A 76 -2.64 8.81 -0.09
CA PHE A 76 -3.14 7.59 -0.71
C PHE A 76 -4.57 7.76 -1.21
N LEU A 77 -5.45 8.42 -0.46
CA LEU A 77 -6.81 8.75 -0.93
C LEU A 77 -6.78 9.58 -2.21
N LYS A 78 -5.90 10.58 -2.29
CA LYS A 78 -5.71 11.36 -3.52
C LYS A 78 -5.27 10.53 -4.71
N LEU A 79 -4.43 9.52 -4.49
CA LEU A 79 -4.04 8.58 -5.53
C LEU A 79 -5.26 7.77 -6.04
N LEU A 80 -6.18 7.43 -5.14
CA LEU A 80 -7.37 6.63 -5.46
C LEU A 80 -8.54 7.44 -6.06
N ASP A 81 -8.52 8.78 -6.01
CA ASP A 81 -9.64 9.65 -6.44
C ASP A 81 -10.22 9.24 -7.81
N SER A 82 -9.35 8.88 -8.76
CA SER A 82 -9.75 8.48 -10.13
C SER A 82 -10.53 7.16 -10.19
N ILE A 83 -10.30 6.24 -9.25
CA ILE A 83 -10.92 4.91 -9.24
C ILE A 83 -12.03 4.78 -8.20
N ILE A 84 -12.20 5.73 -7.26
CA ILE A 84 -13.26 5.68 -6.23
C ILE A 84 -14.66 5.63 -6.85
N LEU A 85 -14.92 6.45 -7.88
CA LEU A 85 -16.22 6.41 -8.56
C LEU A 85 -16.37 5.12 -9.36
N LEU A 86 -15.33 4.77 -10.13
CA LEU A 86 -15.32 3.60 -10.99
C LEU A 86 -15.44 2.28 -10.21
N SER A 87 -14.94 2.20 -8.99
CA SER A 87 -15.07 1.00 -8.14
C SER A 87 -16.51 0.74 -7.73
N LYS A 88 -17.36 1.78 -7.70
CA LYS A 88 -18.79 1.69 -7.37
C LYS A 88 -19.65 1.49 -8.62
N THR A 89 -19.38 2.25 -9.68
CA THR A 89 -20.23 2.25 -10.88
C THR A 89 -19.77 1.23 -11.92
N GLY A 90 -18.48 0.89 -11.94
CA GLY A 90 -17.82 0.20 -13.03
C GLY A 90 -17.70 1.09 -14.28
N PHE A 91 -17.16 0.50 -15.35
CA PHE A 91 -17.06 1.12 -16.67
C PHE A 91 -17.15 0.07 -17.79
N ALA A 92 -17.64 0.48 -18.96
CA ALA A 92 -17.62 -0.35 -20.16
C ALA A 92 -16.23 -0.37 -20.80
N HIS A 93 -15.69 -1.56 -21.03
CA HIS A 93 -14.44 -1.77 -21.73
C HIS A 93 -14.69 -2.62 -22.98
N LYS A 94 -14.31 -2.09 -24.15
CA LYS A 94 -14.38 -2.81 -25.42
C LYS A 94 -13.09 -3.59 -25.64
N CYS A 95 -13.19 -4.91 -25.68
CA CYS A 95 -12.07 -5.81 -25.94
C CYS A 95 -11.74 -5.85 -27.45
N PHE A 96 -10.59 -6.48 -27.77
CA PHE A 96 -10.11 -6.64 -29.15
C PHE A 96 -11.10 -7.40 -30.05
N ASP A 97 -11.81 -8.37 -29.48
CA ASP A 97 -12.87 -9.15 -30.15
C ASP A 97 -14.18 -8.36 -30.35
N SER A 98 -14.18 -7.06 -30.03
CA SER A 98 -15.36 -6.17 -30.03
C SER A 98 -16.42 -6.48 -28.98
N THR A 99 -16.19 -7.45 -28.09
CA THR A 99 -17.06 -7.70 -26.93
C THR A 99 -16.91 -6.58 -25.91
N ILE A 100 -18.03 -6.11 -25.36
CA ILE A 100 -18.05 -5.11 -24.29
C ILE A 100 -18.18 -5.82 -22.95
N HIS A 101 -17.23 -5.59 -22.05
CA HIS A 101 -17.27 -6.05 -20.67
C HIS A 101 -17.50 -4.88 -19.72
N TRP A 102 -18.31 -5.10 -18.68
CA TRP A 102 -18.45 -4.16 -17.59
C TRP A 102 -17.42 -4.48 -16.51
N LEU A 103 -16.48 -3.58 -16.26
CA LEU A 103 -15.36 -3.80 -15.36
C LEU A 103 -15.46 -2.92 -14.12
N TYR A 104 -15.08 -3.49 -12.98
CA TYR A 104 -14.90 -2.77 -11.71
C TYR A 104 -13.41 -2.81 -11.34
N PRO A 105 -12.75 -1.65 -11.15
CA PRO A 105 -11.42 -1.59 -10.57
C PRO A 105 -11.49 -1.96 -9.08
N ILE A 106 -10.63 -2.88 -8.66
CA ILE A 106 -10.45 -3.26 -7.26
C ILE A 106 -8.96 -3.27 -6.92
N ILE A 107 -8.61 -2.88 -5.70
CA ILE A 107 -7.25 -3.09 -5.17
C ILE A 107 -7.26 -4.48 -4.53
N LEU A 108 -6.61 -5.44 -5.17
CA LEU A 108 -6.58 -6.84 -4.71
C LEU A 108 -5.49 -7.04 -3.66
N ILE A 109 -4.33 -6.42 -3.87
CA ILE A 109 -3.18 -6.49 -2.97
C ILE A 109 -2.64 -5.07 -2.82
N LEU A 110 -2.38 -4.68 -1.58
CA LEU A 110 -1.56 -3.53 -1.23
C LEU A 110 -0.34 -4.07 -0.47
N SER A 111 0.82 -4.05 -1.12
CA SER A 111 2.07 -4.61 -0.61
C SER A 111 3.04 -3.48 -0.24
N ALA A 112 3.69 -3.67 0.90
CA ALA A 112 4.66 -2.76 1.48
C ALA A 112 5.55 -3.55 2.44
N ASP A 113 6.66 -2.97 2.88
CA ASP A 113 7.42 -3.53 4.00
C ASP A 113 6.66 -3.37 5.34
N TYR A 114 7.23 -3.92 6.41
CA TYR A 114 6.56 -3.93 7.71
C TYR A 114 6.32 -2.52 8.27
N GLU A 115 7.30 -1.62 8.16
CA GLU A 115 7.18 -0.25 8.67
C GLU A 115 6.04 0.50 7.98
N GLU A 116 5.94 0.35 6.66
CA GLU A 116 4.94 1.03 5.85
C GLU A 116 3.55 0.43 6.10
N GLN A 117 3.47 -0.90 6.24
CA GLN A 117 2.20 -1.55 6.60
C GLN A 117 1.71 -1.11 7.99
N CYS A 118 2.59 -0.84 8.95
CA CYS A 118 2.20 -0.31 10.25
C CYS A 118 1.51 1.07 10.11
N VAL A 119 2.02 1.92 9.22
CA VAL A 119 1.38 3.20 8.89
C VAL A 119 0.02 2.98 8.23
N MET A 120 -0.08 2.04 7.29
CA MET A 120 -1.32 1.73 6.56
C MET A 120 -2.47 1.27 7.47
N VAL A 121 -2.17 0.55 8.54
CA VAL A 121 -3.19 -0.02 9.46
C VAL A 121 -3.28 0.72 10.79
N LEU A 122 -2.58 1.85 10.93
CA LEU A 122 -2.61 2.71 12.11
C LEU A 122 -2.06 2.05 13.39
N ILE A 123 -1.05 1.16 13.27
CA ILE A 123 -0.37 0.58 14.44
C ILE A 123 1.04 1.15 14.61
N ARG A 124 1.62 0.93 15.79
CA ARG A 124 2.97 1.42 16.11
C ARG A 124 4.11 0.57 15.57
N GLY A 125 3.83 -0.63 15.11
CA GLY A 125 4.86 -1.59 14.71
C GLY A 125 5.67 -2.10 15.89
N VAL A 126 7.01 -2.04 15.79
CA VAL A 126 7.93 -2.52 16.83
C VAL A 126 7.66 -1.77 18.15
N GLY A 127 7.50 -2.51 19.25
CA GLY A 127 7.16 -1.93 20.56
C GLY A 127 5.66 -1.67 20.78
N SER A 128 4.79 -2.01 19.82
CA SER A 128 3.35 -2.10 20.04
C SER A 128 2.99 -3.22 21.02
N HIS A 129 1.87 -3.08 21.72
CA HIS A 129 1.32 -4.17 22.53
C HIS A 129 1.01 -5.39 21.67
N CYS A 130 0.59 -5.19 20.42
CA CYS A 130 0.36 -6.26 19.44
C CYS A 130 1.06 -5.85 18.13
N PRO A 131 2.29 -6.33 17.87
CA PRO A 131 3.08 -5.85 16.73
C PRO A 131 2.74 -6.52 15.40
N CYS A 132 2.14 -7.72 15.41
CA CYS A 132 1.76 -8.41 14.19
C CYS A 132 0.41 -7.90 13.66
N LEU A 133 0.40 -7.57 12.37
CA LEU A 133 -0.74 -7.04 11.62
C LEU A 133 -1.85 -8.06 11.35
N ILE A 134 -1.50 -9.34 11.45
CA ILE A 134 -2.39 -10.45 11.10
C ILE A 134 -2.94 -11.09 12.38
N CYS A 135 -2.05 -11.52 13.29
CA CYS A 135 -2.48 -12.31 14.44
C CYS A 135 -2.88 -11.48 15.67
N PHE A 136 -2.50 -10.21 15.77
CA PHE A 136 -2.77 -9.32 16.91
C PHE A 136 -2.40 -9.90 18.30
N ILE A 137 -1.48 -10.87 18.35
CA ILE A 137 -0.99 -11.47 19.60
C ILE A 137 -0.23 -10.42 20.41
N ALA A 138 -0.41 -10.44 21.73
CA ALA A 138 0.30 -9.56 22.64
C ALA A 138 1.82 -9.80 22.57
N SER A 139 2.62 -8.74 22.68
CA SER A 139 4.08 -8.80 22.60
C SER A 139 4.69 -9.76 23.62
N ILE A 140 4.06 -9.90 24.78
CA ILE A 140 4.42 -10.83 25.85
C ILE A 140 4.11 -12.31 25.53
N GLU A 141 3.29 -12.59 24.52
CA GLU A 141 2.84 -13.93 24.13
C GLU A 141 3.46 -14.39 22.80
N LEU A 142 4.28 -13.56 22.14
CA LEU A 142 4.87 -13.88 20.82
C LEU A 142 5.78 -15.12 20.82
N TYR A 143 6.34 -15.48 21.97
CA TYR A 143 7.17 -16.68 22.11
C TYR A 143 6.36 -17.94 22.41
N ASP A 144 5.06 -17.80 22.69
CA ASP A 144 4.20 -18.94 23.00
C ASP A 144 3.73 -19.60 21.69
N HIS A 145 4.35 -20.72 21.37
CA HIS A 145 4.00 -21.55 20.21
C HIS A 145 2.96 -22.63 20.55
N SER A 146 2.50 -22.71 21.81
CA SER A 146 1.53 -23.71 22.24
C SER A 146 0.09 -23.35 21.86
N THR A 147 -0.18 -22.08 21.61
CA THR A 147 -1.47 -21.56 21.20
C THR A 147 -1.48 -21.23 19.70
N MET A 148 -2.26 -21.99 18.91
CA MET A 148 -2.60 -21.57 17.56
C MET A 148 -3.63 -20.45 17.61
N HIS A 149 -3.18 -19.21 17.50
CA HIS A 149 -4.06 -18.08 17.31
C HIS A 149 -4.46 -18.01 15.83
N VAL A 150 -5.70 -18.39 15.54
CA VAL A 150 -6.29 -18.26 14.20
C VAL A 150 -6.93 -16.88 14.11
N SER A 151 -6.40 -16.03 13.22
CA SER A 151 -6.96 -14.73 12.83
C SER A 151 -8.12 -14.89 11.85
#